data_AF-A0A2H0VRQ5-F1
#
_entry.id   AF-A0A2H0VRQ5-F1
#
_cell.length_a   1.000
_cell.length_b   1.000
_cell.length_c   1.000
_cell.angle_alpha   90.00
_cell.angle_beta   90.00
_cell.angle_gamma   90.00
#
_symmetry.space_group_name_H-M   'P 1'
#
loop_
_entity.id
_entity.type
_entity.pdbx_description
1 polymer ?
#
loop_
_entity_poly.entity_id
_entity_poly.type
_entity_poly.pdbx_seq_one_letter_code
_entity_poly.pdbx_strand_id
1 'polypeptide(L)' 'MSSVKVRIGEPIDKALRALKKKLDKEGVMKCNKAHRYHDKPSDKKRAKSKAALKRAKNAARKSY' A
#
# COMPACT_ATOMS: atom_id res chain seq x y z
N MET A 1 -1.37 10.56 -10.96
CA MET A 1 -2.79 10.22 -10.70
C MET A 1 -3.06 8.86 -11.31
N SER A 2 -3.36 7.86 -10.48
CA SER A 2 -3.56 6.47 -10.91
C SER A 2 -4.81 6.33 -11.77
N SER A 3 -4.69 5.80 -12.99
CA SER A 3 -5.83 5.47 -13.86
C SER A 3 -5.87 3.98 -14.18
N VAL A 4 -7.08 3.43 -14.29
CA VAL A 4 -7.33 2.05 -14.74
C VAL A 4 -8.22 2.11 -15.97
N LYS A 5 -7.70 1.66 -17.11
CA LYS A 5 -8.48 1.50 -18.34
C LYS A 5 -9.30 0.21 -18.22
N VAL A 6 -10.61 0.30 -18.38
CA VAL A 6 -11.53 -0.84 -18.37
C VAL A 6 -11.94 -1.13 -19.80
N ARG A 7 -11.99 -2.41 -20.19
CA ARG A 7 -12.47 -2.84 -21.51
C ARG A 7 -13.96 -3.19 -21.43
N ILE A 8 -14.70 -2.94 -22.50
CA ILE A 8 -16.11 -3.32 -22.63
C ILE A 8 -16.20 -4.85 -22.56
N GLY A 9 -16.98 -5.36 -21.60
CA GLY A 9 -17.10 -6.80 -21.30
C GLY A 9 -16.38 -7.25 -20.02
N GLU A 10 -15.56 -6.41 -19.37
CA GLU A 10 -15.04 -6.75 -18.03
C GLU A 10 -16.04 -6.42 -16.92
N PRO A 11 -16.17 -7.29 -15.90
CA PRO A 11 -16.98 -6.98 -14.72
C PRO A 11 -16.37 -5.82 -13.94
N ILE A 12 -17.22 -4.87 -13.54
CA ILE A 12 -16.85 -3.65 -12.82
C ILE A 12 -16.04 -3.96 -11.55
N ASP A 13 -16.35 -5.06 -10.85
CA ASP A 13 -15.64 -5.48 -9.64
C ASP A 13 -14.15 -5.74 -9.87
N LYS A 14 -13.79 -6.25 -11.05
CA LYS A 14 -12.39 -6.52 -11.41
C LYS A 14 -11.63 -5.21 -11.60
N ALA A 15 -12.26 -4.22 -12.22
CA ALA A 15 -11.70 -2.89 -12.39
C ALA A 15 -11.48 -2.19 -11.04
N LEU A 16 -12.47 -2.26 -10.13
CA LEU A 16 -12.35 -1.71 -8.78
C LEU A 16 -11.22 -2.38 -7.98
N ARG A 17 -11.08 -3.71 -8.10
CA ARG A 17 -10.00 -4.45 -7.43
C ARG A 17 -8.62 -4.07 -7.98
N ALA A 18 -8.51 -3.86 -9.29
CA ALA A 18 -7.27 -3.41 -9.93
C ALA A 18 -6.90 -1.99 -9.49
N LEU A 19 -7.88 -1.09 -9.40
CA LEU A 19 -7.68 0.27 -8.91
C LEU A 19 -7.19 0.28 -7.46
N LYS A 20 -7.85 -0.47 -6.58
CA LYS A 20 -7.42 -0.62 -5.18
C LYS A 20 -5.98 -1.12 -5.07
N LYS A 21 -5.63 -2.16 -5.84
CA LYS A 21 -4.24 -2.69 -5.87
C LYS A 21 -3.23 -1.65 -6.35
N LYS A 22 -3.57 -0.82 -7.35
CA LYS A 22 -2.70 0.26 -7.82
C LYS A 22 -2.51 1.33 -6.72
N LEU A 23 -3.59 1.76 -6.07
CA LEU A 23 -3.54 2.72 -4.96
C LEU A 23 -2.72 2.21 -3.77
N ASP A 24 -2.83 0.92 -3.45
CA ASP A 24 -2.03 0.28 -2.41
C ASP A 24 -0.54 0.18 -2.80
N LYS A 25 -0.24 -0.08 -4.08
CA LYS A 25 1.13 -0.16 -4.60
C LYS A 25 1.81 1.22 -4.63
N GLU A 26 1.08 2.26 -5.01
CA GLU A 26 1.53 3.65 -4.95
C GLU A 26 1.63 4.17 -3.50
N GLY A 27 1.00 3.48 -2.55
CA GLY A 27 1.08 3.81 -1.13
C GLY A 27 0.28 5.05 -0.73
N VAL A 28 -0.56 5.59 -1.62
CA VAL A 28 -1.35 6.81 -1.40
C VAL A 28 -2.19 6.71 -0.13
N MET A 29 -2.87 5.58 0.08
CA MET A 29 -3.69 5.35 1.28
C MET A 29 -2.85 5.29 2.57
N LYS A 30 -1.60 4.88 2.48
CA LYS A 30 -0.68 4.82 3.62
C LYS A 30 -0.11 6.21 3.93
N CYS A 31 0.26 6.96 2.91
CA CYS A 31 0.73 8.34 3.05
C CYS A 31 -0.37 9.22 3.65
N ASN A 32 -1.59 9.15 3.10
CA ASN A 32 -2.72 9.92 3.62
C ASN A 32 -2.93 9.66 5.12
N LYS A 33 -2.92 8.39 5.55
CA LYS A 33 -3.06 8.04 6.97
C LYS A 33 -1.94 8.59 7.85
N ALA A 34 -0.70 8.61 7.35
CA ALA A 34 0.46 9.12 8.07
C ALA A 34 0.50 10.66 8.14
N HIS A 35 -0.17 11.35 7.21
CA HIS A 35 -0.25 12.81 7.17
C HIS A 35 -1.40 13.39 7.99
N ARG A 36 -2.30 12.56 8.55
CA ARG A 36 -3.45 13.05 9.35
C ARG A 36 -3.05 13.75 10.64
N TYR A 37 -1.88 13.43 11.18
CA TYR A 37 -1.41 13.96 12.46
C TYR A 37 0.11 14.11 12.43
N HIS A 38 0.63 14.97 13.30
CA HIS A 38 2.06 15.11 13.47
C HIS A 38 2.62 13.95 14.33
N ASP A 39 3.39 13.08 13.69
CA ASP A 39 4.18 12.06 14.41
C ASP A 39 5.54 12.61 14.84
N LYS A 40 5.91 12.32 16.09
CA LYS A 40 7.25 12.61 16.63
C LYS A 40 8.32 11.88 15.81
N PRO A 41 9.54 12.44 15.67
CA PRO A 41 10.61 11.83 14.88
C PRO A 41 11.03 10.44 15.41
N SER A 42 10.97 10.21 16.72
CA SER A 42 11.20 8.89 17.34
C SER A 42 10.16 7.85 16.90
N ASP A 43 8.89 8.22 16.87
CA ASP A 43 7.80 7.34 16.44
C ASP A 43 7.89 7.02 14.94
N LYS A 44 8.27 7.99 14.11
CA LYS A 44 8.57 7.76 12.68
C LYS A 44 9.70 6.74 12.50
N LYS A 45 10.80 6.86 13.27
CA LYS A 45 11.92 5.91 13.24
C LYS A 45 11.48 4.50 13.65
N ARG A 46 10.71 4.39 14.74
CA ARG A 46 10.15 3.11 15.23
C ARG A 46 9.19 2.46 14.24
N ALA A 47 8.33 3.24 13.59
CA ALA A 47 7.43 2.75 12.55
C ALA A 47 8.19 2.24 11.31
N LYS A 48 9.28 2.92 10.92
CA LYS A 48 10.14 2.52 9.80
C LYS A 48 10.84 1.18 10.07
N SER A 49 11.45 1.01 11.25
CA SER A 49 12.12 -0.26 11.62
C SER A 49 11.13 -1.42 11.69
N LYS A 50 9.97 -1.23 12.32
CA LYS A 50 8.89 -2.23 12.38
C LYS A 50 8.38 -2.62 10.99
N ALA A 51 8.23 -1.65 10.08
CA ALA A 51 7.82 -1.91 8.70
C ALA A 51 8.89 -2.69 7.91
N ALA A 52 10.17 -2.41 8.12
CA ALA A 52 11.27 -3.16 7.50
C ALA A 52 11.29 -4.62 7.96
N LEU A 53 11.22 -4.85 9.28
CA LEU A 53 11.12 -6.20 9.87
C LEU A 53 9.94 -6.98 9.31
N LYS A 54 8.76 -6.36 9.23
CA LYS A 54 7.57 -7.01 8.66
C LYS A 54 7.75 -7.39 7.19
N ARG A 55 8.39 -6.52 6.39
CA ARG A 55 8.69 -6.82 4.97
C ARG A 55 9.67 -7.98 4.84
N ALA A 56 10.74 -8.00 5.63
CA ALA A 56 11.71 -9.10 5.64
C ALA A 56 11.06 -10.43 6.01
N LYS A 57 10.26 -10.47 7.08
CA LYS A 57 9.50 -11.67 7.48
C LYS A 57 8.55 -12.17 6.38
N ASN A 58 7.84 -11.24 5.74
CA ASN A 58 6.94 -11.59 4.64
C ASN A 58 7.67 -12.10 3.39
N ALA A 59 8.87 -11.60 3.12
CA ALA A 59 9.70 -12.06 2.00
C ALA A 59 10.23 -13.48 2.25
N ALA A 60 10.75 -13.73 3.46
CA ALA A 60 11.23 -15.06 3.86
C ALA A 60 10.11 -16.12 3.86
N ARG A 61 8.89 -15.75 4.27
CA ARG A 61 7.72 -16.65 4.19
C ARG A 61 7.32 -16.99 2.75
N LYS A 62 7.70 -16.15 1.77
CA LYS A 62 7.33 -16.32 0.36
C LYS A 62 8.33 -17.17 -0.42
N SER A 63 9.52 -17.41 0.14
CA SER A 63 10.58 -18.21 -0.49
C SER A 63 10.51 -19.70 -0.13
N TYR A 64 9.60 -20.08 0.76
CA TYR A 64 9.22 -21.47 1.05
C TYR A 64 7.90 -21.74 0.33
#